data_AF-A0A1L3ZT01-F1
#
_entry.id   AF-A0A1L3ZT01-F1
#
_cell.length_a   1.000
_cell.length_b   1.000
_cell.length_c   1.000
_cell.angle_alpha   90.00
_cell.angle_beta   90.00
_cell.angle_gamma   90.00
#
_symmetry.space_group_name_H-M   'P 1'
#
loop_
_entity.id
_entity.type
_entity.pdbx_description
1 polymer ?
#
loop_
_entity_poly.entity_id
_entity_poly.type
_entity_poly.pdbx_seq_one_letter_code
_entity_poly.pdbx_strand_id
1 'polypeptide(L)' 'MSARLIERLKAAHERINKQIEFENSLLQPDEARLSKLKKTKLSLKDRMTRISASLVI' A
#
# COMPACT_ATOMS: atom_id res chain seq x y z
N MET A 1 -11.81 -17.00 -8.79
CA MET A 1 -11.36 -15.68 -9.30
C MET A 1 -10.75 -14.74 -8.24
N SER A 2 -10.67 -15.13 -6.95
CA SER A 2 -10.22 -14.22 -5.86
C SER A 2 -8.69 -14.10 -5.70
N ALA A 3 -7.91 -15.15 -6.00
CA ALA A 3 -6.46 -15.16 -5.76
C ALA A 3 -5.67 -14.08 -6.54
N ARG A 4 -6.03 -13.83 -7.81
CA ARG A 4 -5.36 -12.80 -8.64
C ARG A 4 -5.58 -11.38 -8.12
N LEU A 5 -6.70 -11.12 -7.45
CA LEU A 5 -7.02 -9.79 -6.92
C LEU A 5 -6.16 -9.51 -5.67
N ILE A 6 -6.02 -10.50 -4.80
CA ILE A 6 -5.19 -10.44 -3.60
C ILE A 6 -3.70 -10.31 -3.97
N GLU A 7 -3.22 -11.05 -4.97
CA GLU A 7 -1.85 -10.90 -5.46
C GLU A 7 -1.58 -9.52 -6.06
N ARG A 8 -2.51 -8.96 -6.83
CA ARG A 8 -2.38 -7.59 -7.35
C ARG A 8 -2.37 -6.55 -6.23
N LEU A 9 -3.18 -6.73 -5.19
CA LEU A 9 -3.18 -5.86 -4.01
C LEU A 9 -1.87 -5.97 -3.23
N LYS A 10 -1.34 -7.18 -3.03
CA LYS A 10 -0.01 -7.40 -2.44
C LYS A 10 1.09 -6.75 -3.27
N ALA A 11 1.09 -6.94 -4.59
CA ALA A 11 2.09 -6.34 -5.48
C ALA A 11 2.04 -4.80 -5.45
N ALA A 12 0.84 -4.21 -5.39
CA ALA A 12 0.67 -2.77 -5.23
C ALA A 12 1.17 -2.27 -3.87
N HIS A 13 0.91 -3.02 -2.81
CA HIS A 13 1.40 -2.71 -1.47
C HIS A 13 2.94 -2.77 -1.39
N GLU A 14 3.54 -3.81 -1.96
CA GLU A 14 5.01 -3.95 -2.04
C GLU A 14 5.67 -2.83 -2.85
N ARG A 15 5.07 -2.43 -3.98
CA ARG A 15 5.57 -1.27 -4.75
C ARG A 15 5.58 0.01 -3.93
N ILE A 16 4.51 0.28 -3.19
CA ILE A 16 4.42 1.48 -2.36
C ILE A 16 5.39 1.41 -1.18
N ASN A 17 5.60 0.22 -0.59
CA ASN A 17 6.62 0.01 0.42
C ASN A 17 8.02 0.36 -0.10
N LYS A 18 8.39 -0.18 -1.26
CA LYS A 18 9.68 0.13 -1.90
C LYS A 18 9.82 1.62 -2.24
N GLN A 19 8.73 2.27 -2.65
CA GLN A 19 8.72 3.71 -2.92
C GLN A 19 8.99 4.53 -1.64
N ILE A 20 8.39 4.12 -0.51
CA ILE A 20 8.61 4.75 0.80
C ILE A 20 10.04 4.50 1.30
N GLU A 21 10.55 3.29 1.17
CA GLU A 21 11.94 2.95 1.54
C GLU A 21 12.94 3.74 0.68
N PHE A 22 12.69 3.83 -0.63
CA PHE A 22 13.49 4.63 -1.53
C PHE A 22 13.46 6.11 -1.14
N GLU A 23 12.29 6.70 -0.90
CA GLU A 23 12.18 8.10 -0.47
C GLU A 23 12.82 8.35 0.90
N ASN A 24 12.72 7.41 1.84
CA ASN A 24 13.43 7.48 3.13
C ASN A 24 14.96 7.33 2.99
N SER A 25 15.43 6.65 1.95
CA SER A 25 16.86 6.49 1.67
C SER A 25 17.49 7.73 1.01
N LEU A 26 16.67 8.66 0.51
CA LEU A 26 17.15 9.93 -0.02
C LEU A 26 17.65 10.83 1.12
N LEU A 27 18.72 11.59 0.85
CA LEU A 27 19.31 12.54 1.82
C LEU A 27 18.36 13.66 2.24
N GLN A 28 17.38 14.00 1.40
CA GLN A 28 16.28 14.91 1.72
C GLN A 28 14.96 14.22 1.35
N PRO A 29 14.38 13.46 2.28
CA PRO A 29 13.05 12.91 2.08
C PRO A 29 12.03 14.05 2.00
N ASP A 30 11.23 14.06 0.93
CA ASP A 30 10.11 14.99 0.82
C ASP A 30 8.99 14.51 1.76
N GLU A 31 8.84 15.17 2.90
CA GLU A 31 7.84 14.81 3.91
C GLU A 31 6.40 14.89 3.37
N ALA A 32 6.11 15.80 2.44
CA ALA A 32 4.79 15.90 1.83
C ALA A 32 4.52 14.69 0.93
N ARG A 33 5.55 14.22 0.23
CA ARG A 33 5.50 13.02 -0.62
C ARG A 33 5.40 11.74 0.21
N LEU A 34 6.17 11.63 1.28
CA LEU A 34 6.06 10.54 2.26
C LEU A 34 4.69 10.50 2.94
N SER A 35 4.13 11.65 3.31
CA SER A 35 2.79 11.76 3.89
C SER A 35 1.71 11.28 2.91
N LYS A 36 1.81 11.65 1.64
CA LYS A 36 0.92 11.14 0.57
C LYS A 36 1.07 9.63 0.36
N LEU A 37 2.30 9.10 0.35
CA LEU A 37 2.54 7.67 0.20
C LEU A 37 2.01 6.86 1.40
N LYS A 38 2.22 7.34 2.63
CA LYS A 38 1.68 6.71 3.85
C LYS A 38 0.14 6.71 3.85
N LYS A 39 -0.51 7.80 3.45
CA LYS A 39 -1.98 7.86 3.30
C LYS A 39 -2.49 6.88 2.24
N THR A 40 -1.78 6.78 1.11
CA THR A 40 -2.11 5.81 0.05
C THR A 40 -1.96 4.37 0.54
N LYS A 41 -0.89 4.07 1.29
CA LYS A 41 -0.68 2.76 1.93
C LYS A 41 -1.80 2.41 2.92
N LEU A 42 -2.20 3.36 3.76
CA LEU A 42 -3.31 3.19 4.70
C LEU A 42 -4.62 2.90 3.96
N SER A 43 -4.95 3.69 2.94
CA SER A 43 -6.16 3.48 2.12
C SER A 43 -6.19 2.11 1.44
N LEU A 44 -5.04 1.64 0.94
CA LEU A 44 -4.93 0.30 0.35
C LEU A 44 -5.10 -0.80 1.41
N LYS A 45 -4.51 -0.63 2.60
CA LYS A 45 -4.71 -1.55 3.72
C LYS A 45 -6.18 -1.61 4.12
N ASP A 46 -6.85 -0.46 4.26
CA ASP A 46 -8.28 -0.39 4.60
C ASP A 46 -9.15 -1.06 3.53
N ARG A 47 -8.84 -0.85 2.24
CA ARG A 47 -9.50 -1.55 1.14
C ARG A 47 -9.28 -3.07 1.21
N MET A 48 -8.06 -3.52 1.49
CA MET A 48 -7.78 -4.94 1.70
C MET A 48 -8.58 -5.49 2.88
N THR A 49 -8.61 -4.80 4.02
CA THR A 49 -9.37 -5.21 5.20
C THR A 49 -10.87 -5.29 4.91
N ARG A 50 -11.43 -4.33 4.18
CA ARG A 50 -12.85 -4.36 3.77
C ARG A 50 -13.15 -5.53 2.83
N ILE A 51 -12.28 -5.80 1.86
CA ILE A 51 -12.44 -6.93 0.93
C ILE A 51 -12.29 -8.26 1.67
N SER A 52 -11.30 -8.39 2.57
CA SER A 52 -11.13 -9.57 3.41
C SER A 52 -12.32 -9.78 4.34
N ALA A 53 -12.85 -8.72 4.95
CA ALA A 53 -14.05 -8.80 5.78
C ALA A 53 -15.30 -9.21 4.96
N SER A 54 -15.41 -8.75 3.72
CA SER A 54 -16.52 -9.16 2.83
C SER A 54 -16.37 -10.56 2.24
N LEU A 55 -15.19 -11.18 2.33
CA LEU A 55 -14.91 -12.55 1.88
C LEU A 55 -15.10 -13.59 2.99
N VAL A 56 -15.36 -13.16 4.22
CA VAL A 56 -15.58 -14.01 5.41
C VAL A 56 -17.09 -14.24 5.69
N ILE A 57 -17.98 -13.72 4.85
CA ILE A 57 -19.41 -14.06 4.80
C ILE A 57 -19.64 -15.01 3.63
#